data_AF-A1RYU7-F1
#
_entry.id   AF-A1RYU7-F1
#
_cell.length_a   1.000
_cell.length_b   1.000
_cell.length_c   1.000
_cell.angle_alpha   90.00
_cell.angle_beta   90.00
_cell.angle_gamma   90.00
#
_symmetry.space_group_name_H-M   'P 1'
#
loop_
_entity.id
_entity.type
_entity.pdbx_description
1 polymer ?
#
loop_
_entity_poly.entity_id
_entity_poly.type
_entity_poly.pdbx_seq_one_letter_code
_entity_poly.pdbx_strand_id
1 'polypeptide(L)'
;MKLDIKNGQIVVYSAILGAAYTALGVAESALGMLNLLSPITDTPAGVPADILGGFAALVIGLAYLRGAIPLSRGSRESLGYILVGTFLSAIFGILYLLIVCADGLGALLALLEGEEWTWEWLTKGSAGPGLLRPEIWLFFASLPLAYLTWKNTKKIIQQPKNTGSYE
;
A
#
# COMPACT_ATOMS: atom_id res chain seq x y z
N MET A 1 -14.79 -24.80 -11.87
CA MET A 1 -13.31 -24.93 -11.82
C MET A 1 -12.89 -24.64 -10.39
N LYS A 2 -12.36 -25.64 -9.65
CA LYS A 2 -11.97 -25.48 -8.23
C LYS A 2 -10.84 -24.45 -8.15
N LEU A 3 -11.02 -23.42 -7.32
CA LEU A 3 -9.92 -22.56 -6.87
C LEU A 3 -8.85 -23.48 -6.26
N ASP A 4 -7.68 -23.55 -6.89
CA ASP A 4 -6.48 -24.09 -6.25
C ASP A 4 -6.27 -23.31 -4.94
N ILE A 5 -6.01 -24.00 -3.84
CA ILE A 5 -5.96 -23.41 -2.49
C ILE A 5 -4.97 -22.23 -2.43
N LYS A 6 -3.92 -22.22 -3.29
CA LYS A 6 -2.99 -21.08 -3.42
C LYS A 6 -3.60 -19.85 -4.08
N ASN A 7 -4.51 -20.02 -5.03
CA ASN A 7 -5.20 -18.89 -5.67
C ASN A 7 -6.28 -18.31 -4.76
N GLY A 8 -6.96 -19.15 -3.97
CA GLY A 8 -7.92 -18.69 -2.96
C GLY A 8 -7.30 -17.78 -1.91
N GLN A 9 -6.10 -18.13 -1.42
CA GLN A 9 -5.36 -17.28 -0.48
C GLN A 9 -5.00 -15.92 -1.09
N ILE A 10 -4.49 -15.88 -2.32
CA ILE A 10 -4.13 -14.61 -3.00
C ILE A 10 -5.36 -13.72 -3.18
N VAL A 11 -6.53 -14.29 -3.50
CA VAL A 11 -7.79 -13.56 -3.61
C VAL A 11 -8.19 -12.94 -2.27
N VAL A 12 -8.17 -13.72 -1.19
CA VAL A 12 -8.55 -13.24 0.14
C VAL A 12 -7.59 -12.15 0.63
N TYR A 13 -6.28 -12.37 0.49
CA TYR A 13 -5.27 -11.38 0.90
C TYR A 13 -5.37 -10.08 0.09
N SER A 14 -5.53 -10.16 -1.24
CA SER A 14 -5.72 -8.96 -2.06
C SER A 14 -7.03 -8.24 -1.76
N ALA A 15 -8.11 -8.96 -1.44
CA ALA A 15 -9.36 -8.33 -1.00
C ALA A 15 -9.22 -7.61 0.35
N ILE A 16 -8.55 -8.22 1.33
CA ILE A 16 -8.30 -7.60 2.65
C ILE A 16 -7.45 -6.35 2.50
N LEU A 17 -6.32 -6.44 1.78
CA LEU A 17 -5.45 -5.29 1.53
C LEU A 17 -6.16 -4.20 0.73
N GLY A 18 -6.94 -4.59 -0.28
CA GLY A 18 -7.74 -3.67 -1.09
C GLY A 18 -8.75 -2.91 -0.23
N ALA A 19 -9.50 -3.61 0.61
CA ALA A 19 -10.45 -3.00 1.53
C ALA A 19 -9.77 -2.06 2.53
N ALA A 20 -8.62 -2.46 3.10
CA ALA A 20 -7.86 -1.63 4.04
C ALA A 20 -7.37 -0.33 3.38
N TYR A 21 -6.72 -0.43 2.22
CA TYR A 21 -6.24 0.73 1.46
C TYR A 21 -7.38 1.65 1.02
N THR A 22 -8.51 1.10 0.57
CA THR A 22 -9.68 1.90 0.20
C THR A 22 -10.30 2.61 1.41
N ALA A 23 -10.45 1.91 2.55
CA ALA A 23 -11.01 2.52 3.76
C ALA A 23 -10.14 3.68 4.26
N LEU A 24 -8.82 3.49 4.32
CA LEU A 24 -7.87 4.53 4.69
C LEU A 24 -7.86 5.66 3.67
N GLY A 25 -7.83 5.34 2.38
CA GLY A 25 -7.81 6.35 1.33
C GLY A 25 -9.04 7.26 1.36
N VAL A 26 -10.23 6.68 1.57
CA VAL A 26 -11.46 7.46 1.76
C VAL A 26 -11.38 8.32 3.02
N ALA A 27 -10.90 7.76 4.14
CA ALA A 27 -10.79 8.50 5.40
C ALA A 27 -9.80 9.67 5.31
N GLU A 28 -8.58 9.45 4.83
CA GLU A 28 -7.54 10.48 4.66
C GLU A 28 -7.97 11.56 3.67
N SER A 29 -8.55 11.17 2.52
CA SER A 29 -9.03 12.14 1.54
C SER A 29 -10.20 12.97 2.08
N ALA A 30 -11.14 12.36 2.79
CA ALA A 30 -12.27 13.08 3.38
C ALA A 30 -11.79 14.05 4.47
N LEU A 31 -10.91 13.60 5.38
CA LEU A 31 -10.34 14.44 6.43
C LEU A 31 -9.48 15.57 5.85
N GLY A 32 -8.66 15.29 4.84
CA GLY A 32 -7.89 16.31 4.14
C GLY A 32 -8.78 17.35 3.45
N MET A 33 -9.88 16.93 2.84
CA MET A 33 -10.83 17.83 2.18
C MET A 33 -11.59 18.69 3.19
N LEU A 34 -11.97 18.12 4.34
CA LEU A 34 -12.55 18.89 5.44
C LEU A 34 -11.55 19.89 6.02
N ASN A 35 -10.28 19.51 6.18
CA ASN A 35 -9.21 20.39 6.66
C ASN A 35 -8.97 21.60 5.74
N LEU A 36 -9.18 21.45 4.42
CA LEU A 36 -9.16 22.57 3.48
C LEU A 36 -10.33 23.55 3.66
N LEU A 37 -11.51 23.05 4.03
CA LEU A 37 -12.73 23.85 4.20
C LEU A 37 -12.76 24.55 5.56
N SER A 38 -12.30 23.86 6.60
CA SER A 38 -12.18 24.38 7.95
C SER A 38 -10.98 23.71 8.63
N PRO A 39 -9.97 24.46 9.10
CA PRO A 39 -8.80 23.87 9.73
C PRO A 39 -9.21 22.99 10.92
N ILE A 40 -8.96 21.69 10.83
CA ILE A 40 -9.27 20.75 11.90
C ILE A 40 -7.99 20.53 12.70
N THR A 41 -8.02 20.83 13.99
CA THR A 41 -6.87 20.65 14.89
C THR A 41 -6.73 19.20 15.39
N ASP A 42 -7.83 18.45 15.46
CA ASP A 42 -7.85 17.05 15.92
C ASP A 42 -8.44 16.13 14.87
N THR A 43 -7.63 15.21 14.34
CA THR A 43 -8.13 14.17 13.45
C THR A 43 -8.63 12.95 14.25
N PRO A 44 -9.81 12.41 13.93
CA PRO A 44 -10.29 11.18 14.55
C PRO A 44 -9.29 10.03 14.32
N ALA A 45 -8.95 9.30 15.38
CA ALA A 45 -8.13 8.10 15.36
C ALA A 45 -6.68 8.26 14.84
N GLY A 46 -6.15 9.49 14.79
CA GLY A 46 -4.76 9.73 14.35
C GLY A 46 -4.55 9.52 12.84
N VAL A 47 -5.64 9.49 12.06
CA VAL A 47 -5.60 9.42 10.60
C VAL A 47 -5.08 10.76 10.07
N PRO A 48 -4.05 10.78 9.19
CA PRO A 48 -3.55 12.02 8.64
C PRO A 48 -4.58 12.67 7.72
N ALA A 49 -4.75 13.99 7.83
CA ALA A 49 -5.56 14.78 6.91
C ALA A 49 -4.76 15.10 5.64
N ASP A 50 -4.56 14.09 4.78
CA ASP A 50 -3.80 14.20 3.54
C ASP A 50 -4.64 13.78 2.32
N ILE A 51 -4.99 14.76 1.49
CA ILE A 51 -5.82 14.52 0.29
C ILE A 51 -5.08 13.66 -0.72
N LEU A 52 -3.79 13.95 -0.97
CA LEU A 52 -3.00 13.29 -1.99
C LEU A 52 -2.58 11.89 -1.52
N GLY A 53 -2.19 11.78 -0.24
CA GLY A 53 -1.97 10.51 0.45
C GLY A 53 -3.18 9.59 0.37
N GLY A 54 -4.34 10.11 0.79
CA GLY A 54 -5.60 9.38 0.74
C GLY A 54 -6.01 8.96 -0.67
N PHE A 55 -5.84 9.85 -1.66
CA PHE A 55 -6.20 9.53 -3.04
C PHE A 55 -5.32 8.40 -3.59
N ALA A 56 -4.02 8.44 -3.33
CA ALA A 56 -3.11 7.37 -3.74
C ALA A 56 -3.44 6.05 -3.04
N ALA A 57 -3.72 6.06 -1.73
CA ALA A 57 -4.18 4.89 -0.99
C ALA A 57 -5.49 4.31 -1.59
N LEU A 58 -6.42 5.17 -2.00
CA LEU A 58 -7.67 4.78 -2.66
C LEU A 58 -7.40 4.08 -4.01
N VAL A 59 -6.49 4.63 -4.83
CA VAL A 59 -6.06 4.02 -6.10
C VAL A 59 -5.41 2.65 -5.88
N ILE A 60 -4.53 2.51 -4.86
CA ILE A 60 -3.92 1.23 -4.48
C ILE A 60 -5.00 0.21 -4.09
N GLY A 61 -5.96 0.62 -3.25
CA GLY A 61 -7.04 -0.24 -2.78
C GLY A 61 -7.92 -0.74 -3.93
N LEU A 62 -8.31 0.17 -4.83
CA LEU A 62 -9.06 -0.17 -6.04
C LEU A 62 -8.29 -1.13 -6.96
N ALA A 63 -6.98 -0.94 -7.13
CA ALA A 63 -6.15 -1.85 -7.93
C ALA A 63 -6.16 -3.28 -7.37
N TYR A 64 -6.04 -3.42 -6.05
CA TYR A 64 -6.15 -4.72 -5.39
C TYR A 64 -7.54 -5.35 -5.50
N LEU A 65 -8.61 -4.58 -5.27
CA LEU A 65 -9.98 -5.07 -5.41
C LEU A 65 -10.32 -5.48 -6.85
N ARG A 66 -9.88 -4.69 -7.84
CA ARG A 66 -9.98 -5.02 -9.27
C ARG A 66 -9.19 -6.26 -9.65
N GLY A 67 -8.11 -6.60 -8.93
CA GLY A 67 -7.40 -7.86 -9.07
C GLY A 67 -8.13 -9.03 -8.41
N ALA A 68 -8.65 -8.86 -7.20
CA ALA A 68 -9.30 -9.90 -6.43
C ALA A 68 -10.60 -10.43 -7.08
N ILE A 69 -11.45 -9.52 -7.61
CA ILE A 69 -12.76 -9.86 -8.19
C ILE A 69 -12.63 -10.84 -9.39
N PRO A 70 -11.87 -10.54 -10.45
CA PRO A 70 -11.69 -11.45 -11.60
C PRO A 70 -10.79 -12.65 -11.31
N LEU A 71 -9.87 -12.57 -10.34
CA LEU A 71 -9.08 -13.74 -9.91
C LEU A 71 -9.97 -14.80 -9.25
N SER A 72 -11.01 -14.38 -8.50
CA SER A 72 -12.00 -15.31 -7.95
C SER A 72 -12.80 -16.06 -9.03
N ARG A 73 -12.87 -15.50 -10.24
CA ARG A 73 -13.50 -16.10 -11.43
C ARG A 73 -12.53 -16.88 -12.33
N GLY A 74 -11.26 -17.03 -11.92
CA GLY A 74 -10.27 -17.85 -12.62
C GLY A 74 -9.53 -17.18 -13.78
N SER A 75 -9.66 -15.86 -13.97
CA SER A 75 -8.92 -15.14 -15.02
C SER A 75 -7.46 -14.90 -14.61
N ARG A 76 -6.50 -15.31 -15.44
CA ARG A 76 -5.06 -15.07 -15.22
C ARG A 76 -4.64 -13.61 -15.43
N GLU A 77 -5.43 -12.82 -16.17
CA GLU A 77 -5.15 -11.37 -16.38
C GLU A 77 -5.20 -10.56 -15.08
N SER A 78 -5.94 -11.06 -14.08
CA SER A 78 -6.09 -10.44 -12.77
C SER A 78 -4.78 -10.32 -11.97
N LEU A 79 -3.79 -11.15 -12.26
CA LEU A 79 -2.47 -11.10 -11.60
C LEU A 79 -1.74 -9.78 -11.91
N GLY A 80 -1.98 -9.17 -13.08
CA GLY A 80 -1.40 -7.87 -13.44
C GLY A 80 -1.86 -6.76 -12.51
N TYR A 81 -3.15 -6.70 -12.19
CA TYR A 81 -3.70 -5.70 -11.26
C TYR A 81 -3.14 -5.85 -9.84
N ILE A 82 -2.99 -7.09 -9.36
CA ILE A 82 -2.37 -7.36 -8.04
C ILE A 82 -0.90 -6.92 -8.04
N LEU A 83 -0.17 -7.17 -9.15
CA LEU A 83 1.22 -6.72 -9.28
C LEU A 83 1.32 -5.20 -9.25
N VAL A 84 0.45 -4.50 -10.00
CA VAL A 84 0.39 -3.03 -10.04
C VAL A 84 0.04 -2.47 -8.66
N GLY A 85 -0.96 -3.02 -7.97
CA GLY A 85 -1.31 -2.61 -6.60
C GLY A 85 -0.14 -2.77 -5.63
N THR A 86 0.63 -3.85 -5.78
CA THR A 86 1.82 -4.11 -4.96
C THR A 86 2.98 -3.19 -5.29
N PHE A 87 3.19 -2.89 -6.57
CA PHE A 87 4.21 -1.92 -6.99
C PHE A 87 3.88 -0.52 -6.47
N LEU A 88 2.61 -0.13 -6.56
CA LEU A 88 2.14 1.18 -6.09
C LEU A 88 2.22 1.28 -4.56
N SER A 89 1.81 0.23 -3.83
CA SER A 89 2.02 0.09 -2.39
C SER A 89 3.50 0.22 -1.99
N ALA A 90 4.40 -0.38 -2.77
CA ALA A 90 5.84 -0.29 -2.53
C ALA A 90 6.40 1.11 -2.73
N ILE A 91 6.05 1.77 -3.84
CA ILE A 91 6.46 3.16 -4.08
C ILE A 91 6.00 4.05 -2.94
N PHE A 92 4.74 3.91 -2.52
CA PHE A 92 4.16 4.75 -1.47
C PHE A 92 4.76 4.48 -0.08
N GLY A 93 4.95 3.20 0.27
CA GLY A 93 5.61 2.82 1.53
C GLY A 93 7.05 3.31 1.60
N ILE A 94 7.83 3.14 0.52
CA ILE A 94 9.21 3.62 0.43
C ILE A 94 9.26 5.15 0.53
N LEU A 95 8.37 5.85 -0.18
CA LEU A 95 8.27 7.31 -0.13
C LEU A 95 8.10 7.80 1.31
N TYR A 96 7.16 7.22 2.06
CA TYR A 96 6.94 7.61 3.46
C TYR A 96 8.09 7.24 4.39
N LEU A 97 8.76 6.10 4.17
CA LEU A 97 9.98 5.76 4.91
C LEU A 97 11.11 6.76 4.64
N LEU A 98 11.25 7.24 3.41
CA LEU A 98 12.22 8.28 3.06
C LEU A 98 11.91 9.60 3.77
N ILE A 99 10.62 9.98 3.85
CA ILE A 99 10.21 11.20 4.56
C ILE A 99 10.56 11.10 6.05
N VAL A 100 10.22 9.97 6.70
CA VAL A 100 10.60 9.73 8.11
C VAL A 100 12.13 9.77 8.29
N CYS A 101 12.89 9.21 7.35
CA CYS A 101 14.34 9.27 7.40
C CYS A 101 14.88 10.70 7.26
N ALA A 102 14.26 11.51 6.39
CA ALA A 102 14.61 12.93 6.23
C ALA A 102 14.32 13.71 7.52
N ASP A 103 13.17 13.47 8.16
CA ASP A 103 12.83 14.08 9.45
C ASP A 103 13.83 13.68 10.55
N GLY A 104 14.23 12.40 10.59
CA GLY A 104 15.23 11.90 11.54
C GLY A 104 16.64 12.46 11.30
N LEU A 105 17.04 12.66 10.04
CA LEU A 105 18.27 13.36 9.70
C LEU A 105 18.21 14.85 10.11
N GLY A 106 17.05 15.48 9.99
CA GLY A 106 16.82 16.83 10.51
C GLY A 106 17.01 16.92 12.03
N ALA A 107 16.44 15.98 12.78
CA ALA A 107 16.64 15.89 14.22
C ALA A 107 18.10 15.62 14.61
N LEU A 108 18.83 14.83 13.81
CA LEU A 108 20.26 14.61 14.01
C LEU A 108 21.07 15.89 13.80
N LEU A 109 20.77 16.67 12.76
CA LEU A 109 21.43 17.96 12.54
C LEU A 109 21.16 18.95 13.68
N ALA A 110 19.92 19.03 14.16
CA ALA A 110 19.56 19.86 15.31
C ALA A 110 20.35 19.48 16.58
N LEU A 111 20.53 18.17 16.81
CA LEU A 111 21.38 17.68 17.90
C LEU A 111 22.85 18.13 17.75
N LEU A 112 23.38 18.14 16.52
CA LEU A 112 24.74 18.64 16.26
C LEU A 112 24.86 20.17 16.48
N GLU A 113 23.78 20.91 16.28
CA GLU A 113 23.69 22.36 16.53
C GLU A 113 23.52 22.70 18.02
N GLY A 114 23.34 21.69 18.87
CA GLY A 114 23.25 21.83 20.33
C GLY A 114 21.82 21.81 20.88
N GLU A 115 20.82 21.48 20.05
CA GLU A 115 19.46 21.22 20.53
C GLU A 115 19.34 19.86 21.23
N GLU A 116 18.30 19.68 22.04
CA GLU A 116 18.02 18.39 22.68
C GLU A 116 17.52 17.36 21.67
N TRP A 117 17.97 16.11 21.82
CA TRP A 117 17.49 15.03 20.97
C TRP A 117 16.00 14.77 21.21
N THR A 118 15.20 14.87 20.15
CA THR A 118 13.77 14.56 20.18
C THR A 118 13.46 13.28 19.42
N TRP A 119 12.49 12.51 19.91
CA TRP A 119 11.92 11.35 19.20
C TRP A 119 10.62 11.70 18.49
N GLU A 120 10.25 12.99 18.48
CA GLU A 120 8.97 13.44 17.93
C GLU A 120 8.88 13.16 16.42
N TRP A 121 9.98 13.22 15.69
CA TRP A 121 10.06 12.90 14.26
C TRP A 121 9.55 11.49 13.90
N LEU A 122 9.53 10.54 14.84
CA LEU A 122 8.95 9.21 14.63
C LEU A 122 7.41 9.20 14.65
N THR A 123 6.79 10.14 15.37
CA THR A 123 5.34 10.12 15.68
C THR A 123 4.58 11.35 15.16
N LYS A 124 5.29 12.44 14.92
CA LYS A 124 4.82 13.72 14.39
C LYS A 124 5.90 14.25 13.45
N GLY A 125 5.86 13.75 12.22
CA GLY A 125 6.79 14.11 11.15
C GLY A 125 6.14 15.05 10.13
N SER A 126 6.92 15.42 9.12
CA SER A 126 6.45 16.27 8.02
C SER A 126 5.33 15.62 7.20
N ALA A 127 5.21 14.29 7.21
CA ALA A 127 4.13 13.52 6.59
C ALA A 127 2.92 13.25 7.52
N GLY A 128 2.79 13.99 8.64
CA GLY A 128 1.74 13.78 9.65
C GLY A 128 2.21 12.84 10.76
N PRO A 129 1.67 11.62 10.91
CA PRO A 129 1.99 10.75 12.05
C PRO A 129 3.35 10.01 11.95
N GLY A 130 4.27 10.44 11.07
CA GLY A 130 5.59 9.83 10.91
C GLY A 130 5.53 8.34 10.58
N LEU A 131 6.12 7.48 11.42
CA LEU A 131 6.09 6.02 11.29
C LEU A 131 4.71 5.39 11.56
N LEU A 132 3.82 6.11 12.23
CA LEU A 132 2.48 5.62 12.51
C LEU A 132 1.54 5.75 11.30
N ARG A 133 2.04 6.21 10.15
CA ARG A 133 1.30 6.22 8.89
C ARG A 133 0.89 4.80 8.52
N PRO A 134 -0.42 4.49 8.40
CA PRO A 134 -0.90 3.15 8.12
C PRO A 134 -0.35 2.54 6.81
N GLU A 135 0.01 3.37 5.83
CA GLU A 135 0.54 2.92 4.54
C GLU A 135 1.90 2.25 4.63
N ILE A 136 2.74 2.66 5.59
CA ILE A 136 4.04 2.02 5.83
C ILE A 136 3.79 0.57 6.26
N TRP A 137 2.84 0.36 7.16
CA TRP A 137 2.47 -0.96 7.65
C TRP A 137 1.79 -1.81 6.58
N LEU A 138 0.92 -1.20 5.78
CA LEU A 138 0.28 -1.87 4.65
C LEU A 138 1.28 -2.25 3.55
N PHE A 139 2.34 -1.48 3.37
CA PHE A 139 3.45 -1.85 2.49
C PHE A 139 4.15 -3.12 3.00
N PHE A 140 4.51 -3.19 4.28
CA PHE A 140 5.08 -4.43 4.83
C PHE A 140 4.11 -5.61 4.71
N ALA A 141 2.81 -5.37 4.91
CA ALA A 141 1.77 -6.38 4.73
C ALA A 141 1.57 -6.82 3.26
N SER A 142 2.00 -6.02 2.28
CA SER A 142 1.91 -6.36 0.86
C SER A 142 3.09 -7.21 0.35
N LEU A 143 4.21 -7.27 1.08
CA LEU A 143 5.39 -8.07 0.71
C LEU A 143 5.12 -9.59 0.55
N PRO A 144 4.37 -10.26 1.44
CA PRO A 144 4.05 -11.67 1.25
C PRO A 144 3.23 -11.91 -0.02
N LEU A 145 2.31 -10.99 -0.33
CA LEU A 145 1.50 -11.04 -1.55
C LEU A 145 2.40 -10.85 -2.78
N ALA A 146 3.34 -9.90 -2.74
CA ALA A 146 4.34 -9.69 -3.79
C ALA A 146 5.09 -10.98 -4.11
N TYR A 147 5.61 -11.64 -3.08
CA TYR A 147 6.39 -12.87 -3.21
C TYR A 147 5.58 -14.03 -3.81
N LEU A 148 4.35 -14.24 -3.30
CA LEU A 148 3.47 -15.30 -3.78
C LEU A 148 3.05 -15.08 -5.25
N THR A 149 2.70 -13.84 -5.59
CA THR A 149 2.28 -13.48 -6.96
C THR A 149 3.45 -13.64 -7.92
N TRP A 150 4.63 -13.15 -7.56
CA TRP A 150 5.87 -13.27 -8.36
C TRP A 150 6.25 -14.73 -8.63
N LYS A 151 6.19 -15.60 -7.61
CA LYS A 151 6.49 -17.03 -7.75
C LYS A 151 5.54 -17.72 -8.72
N ASN A 152 4.26 -17.35 -8.70
CA ASN A 152 3.25 -17.92 -9.60
C ASN A 152 3.39 -17.40 -11.03
N THR A 153 3.71 -16.11 -11.21
CA THR A 153 3.97 -15.53 -12.54
C THR A 153 5.18 -16.18 -13.20
N LYS A 154 6.30 -16.39 -12.46
CA LYS A 154 7.47 -17.11 -13.00
C LYS A 154 7.13 -18.52 -13.47
N LYS A 155 6.29 -19.25 -12.74
CA LYS A 155 5.84 -20.59 -13.17
C LYS A 155 5.01 -20.56 -14.45
N ILE A 156 4.18 -19.53 -14.63
CA ILE A 156 3.37 -19.38 -15.85
C ILE A 156 4.26 -19.05 -17.05
N ILE A 157 5.27 -18.19 -16.88
CA ILE A 157 6.23 -17.83 -17.93
C ILE A 157 7.13 -19.01 -18.31
N GLN A 158 7.44 -19.91 -17.36
CA GLN A 158 8.29 -21.08 -17.57
C GLN A 158 7.55 -22.31 -18.13
N GLN A 159 6.22 -22.29 -18.23
CA GLN A 159 5.52 -23.37 -18.93
C GLN A 159 5.72 -23.20 -20.44
N PRO A 160 6.33 -24.19 -21.14
CA PRO A 160 6.40 -24.12 -22.59
C PRO A 160 4.97 -24.05 -23.14
N LYS A 161 4.73 -23.14 -24.09
CA LYS A 161 3.53 -23.19 -24.94
C LYS A 161 3.49 -24.60 -25.51
N ASN A 162 2.62 -25.44 -24.99
CA ASN A 162 2.32 -26.70 -25.64
C ASN A 162 1.54 -26.30 -26.91
N THR A 163 2.27 -26.04 -27.98
CA THR A 163 1.73 -25.95 -29.33
C THR A 163 1.12 -27.31 -29.60
N GLY A 164 -0.18 -27.41 -29.33
CA GLY A 164 -1.01 -28.51 -29.79
C GLY A 164 -0.77 -28.66 -31.27
N SER A 165 -0.16 -29.80 -31.61
CA SER A 165 -0.22 -30.44 -32.90
C SER A 165 -1.67 -30.44 -33.38
N TYR A 166 -1.94 -29.64 -34.41
CA TYR A 166 -3.03 -29.92 -35.34
C TYR A 166 -2.42 -30.84 -36.39
N GLU A 167 -2.45 -32.14 -36.12
CA GLU A 167 -2.54 -33.14 -37.19
C GLU A 167 -3.95 -33.13 -37.78
#